data_AF-A0A6J7HXZ6-F1
#
_entry.id   AF-A0A6J7HXZ6-F1
#
_cell.length_a   1.000
_cell.length_b   1.000
_cell.length_c   1.000
_cell.angle_alpha   90.00
_cell.angle_beta   90.00
_cell.angle_gamma   90.00
#
_symmetry.space_group_name_H-M   'P 1'
#
loop_
_entity.id
_entity.type
_entity.pdbx_description
1 polymer ?
#
loop_
_entity_poly.entity_id
_entity_poly.type
_entity_poly.pdbx_seq_one_letter_code
_entity_poly.pdbx_strand_id
1 'polypeptide(L)' 'MLNIYVNGEVVKTIIGAKPKPALLKELESFI' A
#
# COMPACT_ATOMS: atom_id res chain seq x y z
N MET A 1 -7.47 1.81 -7.57
CA MET A 1 -6.47 2.76 -7.05
C MET A 1 -6.55 2.69 -5.54
N LEU A 2 -5.47 2.32 -4.86
CA LEU A 2 -5.39 2.18 -3.41
C LEU A 2 -4.26 3.08 -2.89
N ASN A 3 -4.56 3.97 -1.96
CA ASN A 3 -3.57 4.87 -1.37
C ASN A 3 -3.21 4.38 0.04
N ILE A 4 -1.92 4.39 0.36
CA ILE A 4 -1.38 4.09 1.68
C ILE A 4 -1.08 5.42 2.36
N TYR A 5 -1.64 5.60 3.55
CA TYR A 5 -1.46 6.81 4.36
C TYR A 5 -0.69 6.47 5.63
N VAL A 6 0.33 7.27 5.93
CA VAL A 6 1.10 7.18 7.18
C VAL A 6 1.19 8.60 7.75
N ASN A 7 0.84 8.78 9.02
CA ASN A 7 0.80 10.09 9.69
C ASN A 7 -0.05 11.17 8.96
N GLY A 8 -1.05 10.76 8.17
CA GLY A 8 -1.90 11.69 7.42
C GLY A 8 -1.40 12.05 6.02
N GLU A 9 -0.22 11.56 5.62
CA GLU A 9 0.36 11.81 4.29
C GLU A 9 0.28 10.56 3.40
N VAL A 10 0.10 10.75 2.09
CA VAL A 10 0.14 9.66 1.10
C VAL A 10 1.59 9.27 0.87
N VAL A 11 1.98 8.09 1.36
CA VAL A 11 3.34 7.55 1.15
C VAL A 11 3.44 6.68 -0.09
N LYS A 12 2.32 6.12 -0.54
CA LYS A 12 2.30 5.23 -1.71
C LYS A 12 0.92 5.15 -2.34
N THR A 13 0.89 5.03 -3.66
CA THR A 13 -0.32 4.77 -4.43
C THR A 13 -0.14 3.50 -5.26
N ILE A 14 -1.02 2.54 -5.06
CA ILE A 14 -1.07 1.29 -5.81
C ILE A 14 -2.11 1.44 -6.92
N ILE A 15 -1.64 1.45 -8.17
CA ILE A 15 -2.46 1.50 -9.38
C ILE A 15 -2.59 0.08 -9.95
N GLY A 16 -3.81 -0.30 -10.33
CA GLY A 16 -4.14 -1.65 -10.80
C GLY A 16 -4.46 -2.64 -9.67
N ALA A 17 -5.04 -3.79 -10.03
CA ALA A 17 -5.32 -4.86 -9.09
C ALA A 17 -4.06 -5.69 -8.86
N LYS A 18 -3.58 -5.74 -7.61
CA LYS A 18 -2.51 -6.64 -7.18
C LYS A 18 -3.08 -7.78 -6.34
N PRO A 19 -2.53 -9.00 -6.43
CA PRO A 19 -2.97 -10.11 -5.62
C PRO A 19 -2.66 -9.85 -4.13
N LYS A 20 -3.49 -10.41 -3.24
CA LYS A 20 -3.41 -10.20 -1.79
C LYS A 20 -2.01 -10.39 -1.19
N PRO A 21 -1.22 -11.44 -1.53
CA PRO A 21 0.12 -11.62 -0.97
C PRO A 21 1.10 -10.49 -1.33
N ALA A 22 0.98 -9.93 -2.54
CA ALA A 22 1.83 -8.84 -2.98
C ALA A 22 1.53 -7.55 -2.22
N LEU A 23 0.25 -7.30 -1.94
CA LEU A 23 -0.16 -6.16 -1.10
C LEU A 23 0.36 -6.29 0.32
N LEU A 24 0.25 -7.47 0.93
CA LEU A 24 0.75 -7.71 2.29
C LEU A 24 2.26 -7.48 2.40
N LYS A 25 3.04 -7.99 1.45
CA LYS A 25 4.50 -7.76 1.40
C LYS A 25 4.87 -6.28 1.24
N GLU A 26 4.10 -5.52 0.45
CA GLU A 26 4.34 -4.07 0.31
C GLU A 26 3.93 -3.27 1.53
N LEU A 27 2.94 -3.76 2.30
CA LEU A 27 2.45 -3.12 3.52
C LEU A 27 3.32 -3.47 4.75
N GLU A 28 4.01 -4.61 4.77
CA GLU A 28 4.92 -5.01 5.85
C GLU A 28 5.98 -3.94 6.18
N SER A 29 6.39 -3.14 5.20
CA SER A 29 7.37 -2.05 5.42
C SER A 29 6.79 -0.83 6.16
N PHE A 30 5.49 -0.80 6.43
CA PHE A 30 4.77 0.30 7.09
C PHE A 30 4.05 -0.13 8.38
N ILE A 31 4.09 -1.41 8.75
CA ILE A 31 3.45 -1.99 9.94
C ILE A 31 4.47 -2.14 11.05
#